data_AF-A0A1M3NIC9-F1
#
_entry.id   AF-A0A1M3NIC9-F1
#
_cell.length_a   1.000
_cell.length_b   1.000
_cell.length_c   1.000
_cell.angle_alpha   90.00
_cell.angle_beta   90.00
_cell.angle_gamma   90.00
#
_symmetry.space_group_name_H-M   'P 1'
#
loop_
_entity.id
_entity.type
_entity.pdbx_description
1 polymer ?
#
loop_
_entity_poly.entity_id
_entity_poly.type
_entity_poly.pdbx_seq_one_letter_code
_entity_poly.pdbx_strand_id
1 'polypeptide(L)' 'MDPETHKRFLEYRDRHAYFGATSPLLTRDQFLAADAEQRELEAKGEGRDDEEEARWAELSTLLFRD' A
#
# COMPACT_ATOMS: atom_id res chain seq x y z
N MET A 1 -6.80 5.03 -14.56
CA MET A 1 -5.74 4.70 -13.58
C MET A 1 -4.54 5.54 -13.95
N ASP A 2 -3.95 6.22 -12.99
CA ASP A 2 -2.77 7.03 -13.23
C ASP A 2 -1.56 6.10 -13.58
N PRO A 3 -0.71 6.46 -14.56
CA PRO A 3 0.45 5.65 -14.93
C PRO A 3 1.39 5.34 -13.76
N GLU A 4 1.53 6.25 -12.80
CA GLU A 4 2.36 6.05 -11.61
C GLU A 4 1.74 5.05 -10.63
N THR A 5 0.41 5.05 -10.47
CA THR A 5 -0.28 4.04 -9.65
C THR A 5 -0.18 2.66 -10.30
N HIS A 6 -0.25 2.58 -11.64
CA HIS A 6 -0.06 1.32 -12.34
C HIS A 6 1.37 0.78 -12.15
N LYS A 7 2.38 1.65 -12.24
CA LYS A 7 3.77 1.29 -11.96
C LYS A 7 3.94 0.72 -10.55
N ARG A 8 3.41 1.40 -9.53
CA ARG A 8 3.47 0.95 -8.13
C ARG A 8 2.79 -0.39 -7.91
N PHE A 9 1.66 -0.64 -8.57
CA PHE A 9 1.01 -1.95 -8.55
C PHE A 9 1.90 -3.07 -9.14
N LEU A 10 2.63 -2.78 -10.23
CA LEU A 10 3.57 -3.74 -10.80
C LEU A 10 4.75 -3.99 -9.84
N GLU A 11 5.30 -2.96 -9.22
CA GLU A 11 6.38 -3.09 -8.22
C GLU A 11 5.93 -3.88 -6.99
N TYR A 12 4.71 -3.64 -6.49
CA TYR A 12 4.08 -4.43 -5.43
C TYR A 12 4.03 -5.92 -5.80
N ARG A 13 3.53 -6.23 -7.00
CA ARG A 13 3.45 -7.62 -7.49
C ARG A 13 4.82 -8.26 -7.64
N ASP A 14 5.79 -7.52 -8.15
CA ASP A 14 7.15 -7.99 -8.36
C ASP A 14 7.83 -8.33 -7.02
N ARG A 15 7.73 -7.46 -6.02
CA ARG A 15 8.19 -7.74 -4.64
C ARG A 15 7.50 -8.95 -4.04
N HIS A 16 6.18 -9.05 -4.16
CA HIS A 16 5.43 -10.19 -3.61
C HIS A 16 5.78 -11.52 -4.30
N ALA A 17 6.06 -11.50 -5.61
CA ALA A 17 6.54 -12.66 -6.34
C ALA A 17 7.96 -13.06 -5.92
N TYR A 18 8.86 -12.08 -5.73
CA TYR A 18 10.25 -12.31 -5.33
C TYR A 18 10.38 -12.96 -3.95
N PHE A 19 9.53 -12.55 -2.99
CA PHE A 19 9.57 -13.09 -1.62
C PHE A 19 8.69 -14.32 -1.40
N GLY A 20 8.25 -15.02 -2.46
CA GLY A 20 7.51 -16.29 -2.36
C GLY A 20 6.32 -16.23 -1.40
N ALA A 21 5.46 -15.21 -1.55
CA ALA A 21 4.41 -14.93 -0.58
C ALA A 21 3.41 -16.10 -0.44
N THR A 22 3.25 -16.61 0.78
CA THR A 22 2.18 -17.53 1.20
C THR A 22 0.83 -16.80 1.40
N SER A 23 0.84 -15.47 1.49
CA SER A 23 -0.38 -14.66 1.61
C SER A 23 -0.96 -14.32 0.24
N PRO A 24 -2.30 -14.32 0.09
CA PRO A 24 -2.95 -13.94 -1.15
C PRO A 24 -2.59 -12.51 -1.53
N LEU A 25 -2.10 -12.34 -2.76
CA LEU A 25 -1.86 -11.04 -3.38
C LEU A 25 -3.17 -10.23 -3.40
N LEU A 26 -3.06 -8.93 -3.11
CA LEU A 26 -4.16 -8.02 -3.33
C LEU A 26 -4.53 -8.01 -4.81
N THR A 27 -5.84 -8.04 -5.08
CA THR A 27 -6.35 -7.73 -6.42
C THR A 27 -6.05 -6.27 -6.76
N ARG A 28 -6.15 -5.92 -8.05
CA ARG A 28 -5.88 -4.55 -8.52
C ARG A 28 -6.74 -3.52 -7.79
N ASP A 29 -8.03 -3.80 -7.59
CA ASP A 29 -8.96 -2.86 -6.96
C ASP A 29 -8.68 -2.72 -5.45
N GLN A 30 -8.28 -3.80 -4.78
CA GLN A 30 -7.85 -3.73 -3.37
C GLN A 30 -6.55 -2.93 -3.21
N PHE A 31 -5.58 -3.12 -4.12
CA PHE A 31 -4.36 -2.33 -4.13
C PHE A 31 -4.67 -0.85 -4.36
N LEU A 32 -5.57 -0.52 -5.29
CA LEU A 32 -5.96 0.85 -5.57
C LEU A 32 -6.58 1.55 -4.35
N ALA A 33 -7.46 0.86 -3.63
CA ALA A 33 -8.06 1.39 -2.41
C ALA A 33 -7.01 1.60 -1.31
N ALA A 34 -6.12 0.62 -1.10
CA ALA A 34 -5.07 0.71 -0.11
C ALA A 34 -4.01 1.77 -0.44
N ASP A 35 -3.60 1.91 -1.71
CA ASP A 35 -2.66 2.94 -2.17
C ASP A 35 -3.24 4.34 -2.02
N ALA A 36 -4.54 4.52 -2.29
CA ALA A 36 -5.21 5.80 -2.08
C ALA A 36 -5.23 6.16 -0.58
N GLU A 37 -5.69 5.24 0.27
CA GLU A 37 -5.80 5.45 1.72
C GLU A 37 -4.41 5.71 2.34
N GLN A 38 -3.38 4.96 1.94
CA GLN A 38 -2.02 5.14 2.43
C GLN A 38 -1.49 6.53 2.06
N ARG A 39 -1.75 7.01 0.83
CA ARG A 39 -1.30 8.33 0.40
C ARG A 39 -2.07 9.47 1.04
N GLU A 40 -3.37 9.30 1.28
CA GLU A 40 -4.16 10.28 2.00
C GLU A 40 -3.62 10.45 3.43
N LEU A 41 -3.25 9.35 4.08
CA LEU A 41 -2.62 9.36 5.40
C LEU A 41 -1.19 9.90 5.34
N GLU A 42 -0.38 9.50 4.36
CA GLU A 42 0.98 10.01 4.16
C GLU A 42 0.99 11.53 3.93
N ALA A 43 0.02 12.05 3.16
CA ALA A 43 -0.14 13.47 2.92
C ALA A 43 -0.52 14.26 4.19
N LYS A 44 -1.18 13.62 5.17
CA LYS A 44 -1.46 14.23 6.48
C LYS A 44 -0.21 14.34 7.35
N GLY A 45 0.79 13.47 7.16
CA GLY A 45 2.08 13.56 7.85
C GLY A 45 1.94 13.57 9.38
N GLU A 46 2.45 14.61 10.04
CA GLU A 46 2.37 14.78 11.51
C GLU A 46 0.96 15.14 12.01
N GLY A 47 0.01 15.42 11.10
CA GLY A 47 -1.39 15.70 11.44
C GLY A 47 -2.26 14.45 11.63
N ARG A 48 -1.67 13.25 11.57
CA ARG A 48 -2.35 11.97 11.81
C ARG A 48 -2.59 11.78 13.31
N ASP A 49 -3.78 11.30 13.66
CA ASP A 49 -4.04 10.80 15.01
C ASP A 49 -3.48 9.37 15.23
N ASP A 50 -3.60 8.86 16.46
CA ASP A 50 -3.07 7.54 16.83
C ASP A 50 -3.70 6.39 16.02
N GLU A 51 -4.97 6.53 15.62
CA GLU A 51 -5.68 5.52 14.81
C GLU A 51 -5.24 5.58 13.35
N GLU A 52 -5.07 6.79 12.82
CA GLU A 52 -4.58 7.08 11.47
C GLU A 52 -3.11 6.66 11.28
N GLU A 53 -2.27 6.84 12.30
CA GLU A 53 -0.88 6.37 12.29
C GLU A 53 -0.82 4.84 12.30
N ALA A 54 -1.62 4.18 13.15
CA ALA A 54 -1.72 2.72 13.16
C ALA A 54 -2.18 2.21 11.78
N ARG A 55 -3.18 2.87 11.19
CA ARG A 55 -3.70 2.51 9.86
C ARG A 55 -2.67 2.71 8.77
N TRP A 56 -1.93 3.81 8.80
CA TRP A 56 -0.85 4.07 7.84
C TRP A 56 0.26 3.02 7.95
N ALA A 57 0.62 2.60 9.16
CA ALA A 57 1.62 1.56 9.39
C ALA A 57 1.15 0.19 8.86
N GLU A 58 -0.13 -0.16 9.08
CA GLU A 58 -0.73 -1.37 8.51
C GLU A 58 -0.69 -1.37 6.98
N LEU A 59 -1.10 -0.25 6.36
CA LEU A 59 -1.10 -0.12 4.89
C LEU A 59 0.31 -0.12 4.31
N SER A 60 1.26 0.53 4.98
CA SER A 60 2.66 0.55 4.55
C SER A 60 3.27 -0.85 4.61
N THR A 61 2.98 -1.61 5.68
CA THR A 61 3.37 -3.03 5.78
C THR A 61 2.72 -3.86 4.67
N LEU A 62 1.43 -3.64 4.40
CA LEU A 62 0.68 -4.40 3.40
C LEU A 62 1.16 -4.14 1.95
N LEU A 63 1.51 -2.89 1.63
CA LEU A 63 1.84 -2.45 0.27
C LEU A 63 3.34 -2.52 -0.03
N PHE A 64 4.20 -2.29 0.97
CA PHE A 64 5.64 -2.18 0.77
C PHE A 64 6.44 -3.26 1.49
N ARG A 65 5.82 -3.96 2.46
CA ARG A 65 6.42 -5.02 3.28
C ARG A 65 7.72 -4.54 3.94
N ASP A 66 7.68 -3.32 4.48
CA ASP A 66 8.72 -2.72 5.31
C ASP A 66 8.53 -3.13 6.78
#